data_AF-A0A1M6SX62-F1
#
_entry.id   AF-A0A1M6SX62-F1
#
_cell.length_a   1.000
_cell.length_b   1.000
_cell.length_c   1.000
_cell.angle_alpha   90.00
_cell.angle_beta   90.00
_cell.angle_gamma   90.00
#
_symmetry.space_group_name_H-M   'P 1'
#
loop_
_entity.id
_entity.type
_entity.pdbx_description
1 polymer ?
#
loop_
_entity_poly.entity_id
_entity_poly.type
_entity_poly.pdbx_seq_one_letter_code
_entity_poly.pdbx_strand_id
1 'polypeptide(L)'
;MFCRNCGREMAAGDKFCPACGTSYTEQKKSKSSRWMVNGLLLLMGAALLVGMTLAFAKYYTPQEKKPEYALQQLSSAIYSGDYELAEQYVDFDSLAENFYSDYYEGRYEKDKADLERYSARAKDSLGVDSYLESEYKTEPERQRRKNLSIMQQVIKKAIKMNHAADKPPVEMPRDYSWLSGNTEEQNIQYLVYLSQQYEPKIKTMDVDGNKAAANIEFTAKKEDFNPQSVIVKLELKRNDSGNWKVMRIANMDELMQEYFTARSVMVRMCLDYDLRHW
;
A
#
# COMPACT_ATOMS: atom_id res chain seq x y z
N MET A 1 26.63 20.60 -79.73
CA MET A 1 26.13 19.55 -78.79
C MET A 1 25.18 18.63 -79.53
N PHE A 2 25.16 17.31 -79.32
CA PHE A 2 24.31 16.41 -80.12
C PHE A 2 22.97 16.10 -79.43
N CYS A 3 21.88 16.03 -80.21
CA CYS A 3 20.57 15.63 -79.71
C CYS A 3 20.59 14.16 -79.26
N ARG A 4 20.15 13.87 -78.03
CA ARG A 4 20.14 12.49 -77.50
C ARG A 4 19.18 11.54 -78.22
N ASN A 5 18.14 12.07 -78.86
CA ASN A 5 17.15 11.26 -79.58
C ASN A 5 17.63 10.90 -80.99
N CYS A 6 18.03 11.89 -81.80
CA CYS A 6 18.34 11.67 -83.22
C CYS A 6 19.83 11.87 -83.61
N GLY A 7 20.72 12.20 -82.66
CA GLY A 7 22.16 12.32 -82.90
C GLY A 7 22.61 13.53 -83.72
N ARG A 8 21.71 14.45 -84.11
CA ARG A 8 22.10 15.64 -84.90
C ARG A 8 22.79 16.69 -84.04
N GLU A 9 23.78 17.37 -84.60
CA GLU A 9 24.43 18.51 -83.96
C GLU A 9 23.44 19.68 -83.81
N MET A 10 23.42 20.26 -82.61
CA MET A 10 22.60 21.41 -82.23
C MET A 10 23.51 22.59 -81.91
N ALA A 11 23.07 23.79 -82.28
CA ALA A 11 23.76 25.02 -81.99
C ALA A 11 23.67 25.35 -80.49
N ALA A 12 24.64 26.13 -80.00
CA ALA A 12 24.65 26.57 -78.61
C ALA A 12 23.45 27.50 -78.36
N GLY A 13 22.53 27.10 -77.48
CA GLY A 13 21.34 27.88 -77.09
C GLY A 13 20.00 27.34 -77.60
N ASP A 14 19.99 26.31 -78.47
CA ASP A 14 18.74 25.71 -78.96
C ASP A 14 17.98 24.97 -77.86
N LYS A 15 16.74 25.37 -77.62
CA LYS A 15 15.84 24.71 -76.63
C LYS A 15 15.22 23.41 -77.14
N PHE A 16 15.19 23.20 -78.46
CA PHE A 16 14.60 22.03 -79.11
C PHE A 16 15.47 21.60 -80.29
N CYS A 17 15.56 20.29 -80.54
CA CYS A 17 16.28 19.80 -81.71
C CYS A 17 15.51 20.15 -83.00
N PRO A 18 16.11 20.87 -83.97
CA PRO A 18 15.40 21.25 -85.20
C PRO A 18 15.06 20.07 -86.11
N ALA A 19 15.67 18.89 -85.90
CA ALA A 19 15.38 17.71 -86.71
C ALA A 19 14.22 16.85 -86.19
N CYS A 20 14.07 16.73 -84.87
CA CYS A 20 13.08 15.81 -84.28
C CYS A 20 12.15 16.47 -83.26
N GLY A 21 12.28 17.78 -83.03
CA GLY A 21 11.43 18.54 -82.11
C GLY A 21 11.64 18.21 -80.63
N THR A 22 12.57 17.33 -80.28
CA THR A 22 12.78 16.91 -78.88
C THR A 22 13.33 18.08 -78.06
N SER A 23 12.66 18.43 -76.96
CA SER A 23 13.05 19.52 -76.06
C SER A 23 14.30 19.14 -75.27
N TYR A 24 15.24 20.08 -75.17
CA TYR A 24 16.35 19.98 -74.25
C TYR A 24 15.92 20.54 -72.88
N THR A 25 15.37 19.68 -72.04
CA THR A 25 15.20 20.00 -70.62
C THR A 25 16.58 19.89 -69.96
N GLU A 26 17.21 21.03 -69.75
CA GLU A 26 18.41 21.15 -68.93
C GLU A 26 18.07 20.51 -67.57
N GLN A 27 18.68 19.36 -67.26
CA GLN A 27 18.51 18.71 -65.97
C GLN A 27 19.13 19.64 -64.93
N LYS A 28 18.34 20.59 -64.38
CA LYS A 28 18.69 21.29 -63.15
C LYS A 28 18.97 20.18 -62.15
N LYS A 29 20.26 19.95 -61.83
CA LYS A 29 20.68 19.05 -60.76
C LYS A 29 19.89 19.47 -59.52
N SER A 30 18.79 18.78 -59.22
CA SER A 30 18.05 19.02 -58.00
C SER A 30 19.04 18.73 -56.90
N LYS A 31 19.53 19.77 -56.22
CA LYS A 31 20.43 19.65 -55.08
C LYS A 31 19.77 18.64 -54.15
N SER A 32 20.29 17.41 -54.18
CA SER A 32 19.53 16.28 -53.68
C SER A 32 19.32 16.49 -52.20
N SER A 33 18.12 16.15 -51.74
CA SER A 33 17.62 16.27 -50.38
C SER A 33 18.40 15.43 -49.34
N ARG A 34 19.66 15.08 -49.62
CA ARG A 34 20.61 14.47 -48.67
C ARG A 34 20.65 15.22 -47.34
N TRP A 35 20.48 16.55 -47.35
CA TRP A 35 20.39 17.33 -46.12
C TRP A 35 19.13 17.01 -45.30
N MET A 36 17.97 16.78 -45.93
CA MET A 36 16.76 16.32 -45.22
C MET A 36 16.89 14.89 -44.71
N VAL A 37 17.49 13.99 -45.48
CA VAL A 37 17.68 12.58 -45.06
C VAL A 37 18.63 12.49 -43.88
N ASN A 38 19.74 13.24 -43.89
CA ASN A 38 20.68 13.26 -42.77
C ASN A 38 20.09 13.92 -41.52
N GLY A 39 19.28 14.98 -41.69
CA GLY A 39 18.56 15.60 -40.57
C GLY A 39 17.56 14.64 -39.92
N LEU A 40 16.83 13.86 -40.72
CA LEU A 40 15.88 12.86 -40.22
C LEU A 40 16.58 11.72 -39.46
N LEU A 41 17.69 11.22 -39.99
CA LEU A 41 18.48 10.17 -39.32
C LEU A 41 19.07 10.64 -37.99
N LEU A 42 19.55 11.90 -37.91
CA LEU A 42 20.02 12.49 -36.66
C LEU A 42 18.89 12.60 -35.62
N LEU A 43 17.70 13.03 -36.03
CA LEU A 43 16.54 13.11 -35.14
C LEU A 43 16.13 11.73 -34.62
N MET A 44 16.10 10.71 -35.49
CA MET A 44 15.81 9.33 -35.07
C MET A 44 16.86 8.80 -34.10
N GLY A 45 18.15 9.04 -34.37
CA GLY A 45 19.24 8.66 -33.46
C GLY A 45 19.14 9.34 -32.08
N ALA A 46 18.82 10.63 -32.06
CA ALA A 46 18.59 11.37 -30.82
C ALA A 46 17.38 10.83 -30.03
N ALA A 47 16.27 10.55 -30.71
CA ALA A 47 15.07 9.97 -30.09
C ALA A 47 15.35 8.58 -29.48
N LEU A 48 16.16 7.76 -30.15
CA LEU A 48 16.58 6.45 -29.65
C LEU A 48 17.44 6.57 -28.39
N LEU A 49 18.38 7.52 -28.37
CA LEU A 49 19.21 7.80 -27.19
C LEU A 49 18.37 8.30 -26.00
N VAL A 50 17.40 9.19 -26.25
CA VAL A 50 16.46 9.64 -25.21
C VAL A 50 15.61 8.47 -24.71
N GLY A 51 15.09 7.62 -25.60
CA GLY A 51 14.35 6.42 -25.22
C GLY A 51 15.17 5.45 -24.36
N MET A 52 16.43 5.19 -24.74
CA MET A 52 17.34 4.34 -23.98
C MET A 52 17.67 4.93 -22.61
N THR A 53 17.94 6.23 -22.51
CA THR A 53 18.24 6.88 -21.22
C THR A 53 17.03 6.88 -20.28
N LEU A 54 15.81 7.10 -20.79
CA LEU A 54 14.59 6.97 -20.00
C LEU A 54 14.32 5.52 -19.55
N ALA A 55 14.52 4.54 -20.45
CA ALA A 55 14.40 3.13 -20.10
C ALA A 55 15.44 2.71 -19.05
N PHE A 56 16.67 3.19 -19.19
CA PHE A 56 17.74 2.97 -18.22
C PHE A 56 17.42 3.64 -16.88
N ALA A 57 16.99 4.90 -16.85
CA ALA A 57 16.56 5.56 -15.63
C ALA A 57 15.43 4.79 -14.91
N LYS A 58 14.45 4.28 -15.67
CA LYS A 58 13.36 3.45 -15.13
C LYS A 58 13.83 2.10 -14.61
N TYR A 59 14.76 1.45 -15.30
CA TYR A 59 15.32 0.15 -14.92
C TYR A 59 16.24 0.27 -13.68
N TYR A 60 16.98 1.37 -13.58
CA TYR A 60 17.94 1.63 -12.50
C TYR A 60 17.35 2.35 -11.30
N THR A 61 16.09 2.80 -11.33
CA THR A 61 15.38 3.13 -10.09
C THR A 61 15.33 1.87 -9.22
N PRO A 62 16.06 1.82 -8.09
CA PRO A 62 16.15 0.60 -7.29
C PRO A 62 14.74 0.22 -6.85
N GLN A 63 14.31 -1.02 -7.15
CA GLN A 63 12.99 -1.53 -6.74
C GLN A 63 12.79 -1.41 -5.22
N GLU A 64 13.89 -1.44 -4.46
CA GLU A 64 13.98 -1.20 -3.01
C GLU A 64 13.36 0.14 -2.57
N LYS A 65 13.29 1.13 -3.47
CA LYS A 65 12.73 2.46 -3.18
C LYS A 65 11.24 2.58 -3.48
N LYS A 66 10.55 1.49 -3.83
CA LYS A 66 9.10 1.48 -4.04
C LYS A 66 8.37 1.03 -2.77
N PRO A 67 7.22 1.65 -2.42
CA PRO A 67 6.46 1.25 -1.24
C PRO A 67 5.92 -0.19 -1.34
N GLU A 68 5.62 -0.69 -2.54
CA GLU A 68 5.20 -2.08 -2.75
C GLU A 68 6.28 -3.07 -2.32
N TYR A 69 7.56 -2.75 -2.59
CA TYR A 69 8.67 -3.58 -2.16
C TYR A 69 8.76 -3.63 -0.63
N ALA A 70 8.62 -2.49 0.06
CA ALA A 70 8.62 -2.45 1.52
C ALA A 70 7.50 -3.31 2.12
N LEU A 71 6.29 -3.27 1.55
CA LEU A 71 5.18 -4.12 1.99
C LEU A 71 5.41 -5.61 1.70
N GLN A 72 6.02 -5.95 0.56
CA GLN A 72 6.40 -7.33 0.24
C GLN A 72 7.45 -7.86 1.21
N GLN A 73 8.47 -7.06 1.52
CA GLN A 73 9.50 -7.43 2.50
C GLN A 73 8.94 -7.53 3.91
N LEU A 74 8.05 -6.62 4.31
CA LEU A 74 7.34 -6.71 5.58
C LEU A 74 6.51 -7.99 5.66
N SER A 75 5.74 -8.31 4.63
CA SER A 75 4.97 -9.55 4.55
C SER A 75 5.88 -10.76 4.71
N SER A 76 6.99 -10.80 3.96
CA SER A 76 8.00 -11.87 4.09
C SER A 76 8.58 -11.95 5.50
N ALA A 77 8.92 -10.82 6.12
CA ALA A 77 9.48 -10.75 7.47
C ALA A 77 8.50 -11.29 8.53
N ILE A 78 7.21 -10.97 8.40
CA ILE A 78 6.15 -11.50 9.28
C ILE A 78 6.00 -13.01 9.08
N TYR A 79 6.01 -13.50 7.83
CA TYR A 79 5.91 -14.93 7.52
C TYR A 79 7.14 -15.72 7.98
N SER A 80 8.34 -15.16 7.85
CA SER A 80 9.59 -15.78 8.32
C SER A 80 9.87 -15.49 9.80
N GLY A 81 9.00 -14.76 10.50
CA GLY A 81 9.19 -14.31 11.87
C GLY A 81 10.51 -13.56 12.14
N ASP A 82 11.03 -12.85 11.13
CA ASP A 82 12.21 -12.01 11.22
C ASP A 82 11.80 -10.61 11.67
N TYR A 83 11.76 -10.40 13.00
CA TYR A 83 11.37 -9.12 13.58
C TYR A 83 12.34 -8.00 13.19
N GLU A 84 13.63 -8.31 13.15
CA GLU A 84 14.69 -7.36 12.84
C GLU A 84 14.55 -6.85 11.39
N LEU A 85 14.15 -7.71 10.44
CA LEU A 85 13.77 -7.30 9.10
C LEU A 85 12.47 -6.50 9.08
N ALA A 86 11.45 -6.92 9.84
CA ALA A 86 10.18 -6.19 9.91
C ALA A 86 10.35 -4.74 10.40
N GLU A 87 11.23 -4.52 11.38
CA GLU A 87 11.57 -3.19 11.94
C GLU A 87 12.25 -2.26 10.91
N GLN A 88 12.82 -2.81 9.82
CA GLN A 88 13.33 -2.00 8.71
C GLN A 88 12.20 -1.40 7.87
N TYR A 89 11.03 -2.03 7.85
CA TYR A 89 9.88 -1.64 7.00
C TYR A 89 8.65 -1.18 7.80
N VAL A 90 8.71 -1.23 9.13
CA VAL A 90 7.68 -0.70 10.04
C VAL A 90 8.34 0.18 11.08
N ASP A 91 7.73 1.33 11.34
CA ASP A 91 8.04 2.14 12.51
C ASP A 91 7.09 1.73 13.64
N PHE A 92 7.49 0.73 14.43
CA PHE A 92 6.62 0.17 15.49
C PHE A 92 6.29 1.17 16.59
N ASP A 93 7.15 2.16 16.84
CA ASP A 93 6.87 3.26 17.76
C ASP A 93 5.69 4.08 17.26
N SER A 94 5.79 4.59 16.02
CA SER A 94 4.74 5.39 15.40
C SER A 94 3.47 4.59 15.20
N LEU A 95 3.57 3.32 14.79
CA LEU A 95 2.42 2.45 14.58
C LEU A 95 1.66 2.22 15.89
N ALA A 96 2.36 1.88 16.97
CA ALA A 96 1.75 1.69 18.29
C ALA A 96 1.17 3.00 18.83
N GLU A 97 1.87 4.13 18.61
CA GLU A 97 1.42 5.45 19.04
C GLU A 97 0.12 5.86 18.36
N ASN A 98 0.06 5.74 17.04
CA ASN A 98 -1.13 6.03 16.26
C ASN A 98 -2.26 5.05 16.56
N PHE A 99 -1.97 3.75 16.71
CA PHE A 99 -2.95 2.76 17.13
C PHE A 99 -3.62 3.16 18.46
N TYR A 100 -2.82 3.56 19.44
CA TYR A 100 -3.33 3.98 20.73
C TYR A 100 -4.17 5.26 20.58
N SER A 101 -3.68 6.27 19.85
CA SER A 101 -4.44 7.51 19.64
C SER A 101 -5.78 7.23 18.97
N ASP A 102 -5.77 6.54 17.83
CA ASP A 102 -6.95 6.27 17.00
C ASP A 102 -7.98 5.42 17.74
N TYR A 103 -7.52 4.41 18.48
CA TYR A 103 -8.41 3.55 19.28
C TYR A 103 -9.08 4.33 20.42
N TYR A 104 -8.31 5.09 21.21
CA TYR A 104 -8.88 5.80 22.36
C TYR A 104 -9.71 7.01 21.93
N GLU A 105 -9.31 7.73 20.89
CA GLU A 105 -10.09 8.84 20.34
C GLU A 105 -11.42 8.34 19.74
N GLY A 106 -11.37 7.28 18.91
CA GLY A 106 -12.58 6.68 18.34
C GLY A 106 -13.51 6.10 19.41
N ARG A 107 -12.95 5.50 20.46
CA ARG A 107 -13.72 5.01 21.61
C ARG A 107 -14.29 6.15 22.45
N TYR A 108 -13.52 7.20 22.71
CA TYR A 108 -13.95 8.37 23.47
C TYR A 108 -15.16 9.04 22.83
N GLU A 109 -15.10 9.30 21.51
CA GLU A 109 -16.23 9.93 20.79
C GLU A 109 -17.48 9.05 20.82
N LYS A 110 -17.31 7.73 20.71
CA LYS A 110 -18.43 6.78 20.82
C LYS A 110 -19.02 6.71 22.23
N ASP A 111 -18.18 6.51 23.25
CA ASP A 111 -18.59 6.42 24.65
C ASP A 111 -19.25 7.73 25.09
N LYS A 112 -18.72 8.88 24.67
CA LYS A 112 -19.33 10.20 24.87
C LYS A 112 -20.71 10.30 24.21
N ALA A 113 -20.85 9.92 22.94
CA ALA A 113 -22.14 9.96 22.24
C ALA A 113 -23.20 9.03 22.87
N ASP A 114 -22.78 7.84 23.32
CA ASP A 114 -23.65 6.92 24.05
C ASP A 114 -24.04 7.50 25.41
N LEU A 115 -23.08 8.07 26.16
CA LEU A 115 -23.36 8.73 27.44
C LEU A 115 -24.23 9.97 27.30
N GLU A 116 -24.07 10.80 26.27
CA GLU A 116 -24.97 11.92 25.98
C GLU A 116 -26.41 11.43 25.70
N ARG A 117 -26.55 10.30 24.99
CA ARG A 117 -27.84 9.66 24.74
C ARG A 117 -28.48 9.11 26.00
N TYR A 118 -27.70 8.50 26.89
CA TYR A 118 -28.19 7.99 28.18
C TYR A 118 -28.42 9.12 29.21
N SER A 119 -27.57 10.12 29.24
CA SER A 119 -27.64 11.28 30.15
C SER A 119 -28.73 12.27 29.76
N ALA A 120 -29.19 12.30 28.51
CA ALA A 120 -30.46 12.96 28.17
C ALA A 120 -31.64 12.42 29.02
N ARG A 121 -31.55 11.18 29.53
CA ARG A 121 -32.48 10.61 30.54
C ARG A 121 -32.02 10.80 31.99
N ALA A 122 -30.73 11.07 32.24
CA ALA A 122 -30.13 11.28 33.56
C ALA A 122 -29.59 12.72 33.71
N LYS A 123 -30.35 13.70 33.23
CA LYS A 123 -29.90 15.05 32.84
C LYS A 123 -29.41 15.95 33.98
N ASP A 124 -29.41 15.47 35.22
CA ASP A 124 -29.24 16.33 36.40
C ASP A 124 -28.19 15.85 37.40
N SER A 125 -27.40 14.82 37.10
CA SER A 125 -26.43 14.34 38.07
C SER A 125 -25.07 14.02 37.46
N LEU A 126 -24.09 14.81 37.91
CA LEU A 126 -22.71 14.40 38.21
C LEU A 126 -21.74 14.36 37.03
N GLY A 127 -21.32 15.55 36.57
CA GLY A 127 -19.93 15.75 36.10
C GLY A 127 -19.43 14.76 35.05
N VAL A 128 -20.29 14.27 34.16
CA VAL A 128 -19.96 13.29 33.11
C VAL A 128 -18.78 13.80 32.28
N ASP A 129 -18.78 15.09 31.93
CA ASP A 129 -17.66 15.71 31.21
C ASP A 129 -16.36 15.67 32.02
N SER A 130 -16.42 15.96 33.34
CA SER A 130 -15.24 15.90 34.22
C SER A 130 -14.74 14.46 34.42
N TYR A 131 -15.63 13.48 34.51
CA TYR A 131 -15.31 12.07 34.63
C TYR A 131 -14.65 11.58 33.34
N LEU A 132 -15.28 11.83 32.19
CA LEU A 132 -14.74 11.52 30.86
C LEU A 132 -13.41 12.23 30.61
N GLU A 133 -13.26 13.48 31.00
CA GLU A 133 -12.00 14.20 30.84
C GLU A 133 -10.90 13.62 31.75
N SER A 134 -11.23 13.24 32.98
CA SER A 134 -10.25 12.62 33.89
C SER A 134 -9.80 11.22 33.45
N GLU A 135 -10.74 10.38 33.02
CA GLU A 135 -10.51 9.00 32.61
C GLU A 135 -9.82 8.92 31.24
N TYR A 136 -10.11 9.87 30.33
CA TYR A 136 -9.61 9.82 28.95
C TYR A 136 -8.53 10.85 28.59
N LYS A 137 -8.22 11.86 29.43
CA LYS A 137 -7.11 12.81 29.14
C LYS A 137 -5.91 12.72 30.09
N THR A 138 -6.11 12.61 31.40
CA THR A 138 -5.01 12.73 32.38
C THR A 138 -4.34 11.42 32.82
N GLU A 139 -5.12 10.39 33.14
CA GLU A 139 -4.62 9.06 33.48
C GLU A 139 -3.94 8.30 32.31
N PRO A 140 -4.29 8.57 31.03
CA PRO A 140 -3.73 7.87 29.88
C PRO A 140 -2.27 8.12 29.59
N GLU A 141 -1.60 9.24 29.88
CA GLU A 141 -0.22 9.41 29.37
C GLU A 141 0.80 8.41 29.96
N ARG A 142 0.74 8.18 31.28
CA ARG A 142 1.63 7.20 31.94
C ARG A 142 1.25 5.79 31.55
N GLN A 143 -0.05 5.50 31.50
CA GLN A 143 -0.57 4.20 31.10
C GLN A 143 -0.32 3.92 29.61
N ARG A 144 -0.33 4.96 28.76
CA ARG A 144 -0.04 4.95 27.32
C ARG A 144 1.37 4.50 27.09
N ARG A 145 2.39 5.11 27.71
CA ARG A 145 3.78 4.67 27.54
C ARG A 145 3.97 3.20 27.95
N LYS A 146 3.36 2.79 29.07
CA LYS A 146 3.39 1.40 29.52
C LYS A 146 2.72 0.46 28.51
N ASN A 147 1.53 0.81 28.03
CA ASN A 147 0.76 0.03 27.07
C ASN A 147 1.45 -0.04 25.71
N LEU A 148 2.08 1.04 25.24
CA LEU A 148 2.87 1.09 24.00
C LEU A 148 4.02 0.07 24.06
N SER A 149 4.78 0.08 25.15
CA SER A 149 5.87 -0.89 25.34
C SER A 149 5.36 -2.34 25.39
N ILE A 150 4.22 -2.59 26.04
CA ILE A 150 3.59 -3.92 26.06
C ILE A 150 3.16 -4.34 24.65
N MET A 151 2.50 -3.47 23.89
CA MET A 151 2.07 -3.77 22.51
C MET A 151 3.25 -4.11 21.62
N GLN A 152 4.36 -3.36 21.72
CA GLN A 152 5.58 -3.67 20.97
C GLN A 152 6.17 -5.02 21.35
N GLN A 153 6.22 -5.35 22.64
CA GLN A 153 6.68 -6.66 23.10
C GLN A 153 5.79 -7.79 22.57
N VAL A 154 4.46 -7.61 22.60
CA VAL A 154 3.50 -8.57 22.07
C VAL A 154 3.67 -8.76 20.57
N ILE A 155 3.78 -7.67 19.80
CA ILE A 155 4.02 -7.72 18.34
C ILE A 155 5.33 -8.43 18.04
N LYS A 156 6.41 -8.06 18.74
CA LYS A 156 7.73 -8.69 18.60
C LYS A 156 7.68 -10.18 18.87
N LYS A 157 7.02 -10.60 19.96
CA LYS A 157 6.85 -12.02 20.29
C LYS A 157 5.99 -12.74 19.26
N ALA A 158 4.91 -12.11 18.76
CA ALA A 158 4.04 -12.69 17.75
C ALA A 158 4.75 -12.93 16.42
N ILE A 159 5.52 -11.95 15.93
CA ILE A 159 6.33 -12.12 14.72
C ILE A 159 7.32 -13.27 14.91
N LYS A 160 8.09 -13.27 16.01
CA LYS A 160 9.07 -14.34 16.29
C LYS A 160 8.44 -15.72 16.46
N MET A 161 7.20 -15.80 16.96
CA MET A 161 6.49 -17.06 17.14
C MET A 161 6.00 -17.65 15.81
N ASN A 162 5.68 -16.83 14.83
CA ASN A 162 5.20 -17.29 13.51
C ASN A 162 6.27 -18.09 12.73
N HIS A 163 7.56 -17.88 13.03
CA HIS A 163 8.69 -18.62 12.45
C HIS A 163 8.69 -20.11 12.79
N ALA A 164 7.90 -20.57 13.77
CA ALA A 164 7.83 -21.99 14.12
C ALA A 164 7.02 -22.77 13.07
N ALA A 165 7.53 -22.82 11.83
CA ALA A 165 6.92 -23.44 10.65
C ALA A 165 6.62 -24.95 10.82
N ASP A 166 7.24 -25.58 11.82
CA ASP A 166 7.01 -27.00 12.14
C ASP A 166 5.94 -27.21 13.22
N LYS A 167 5.40 -26.15 13.81
CA LYS A 167 4.31 -26.29 14.79
C LYS A 167 2.98 -26.40 14.05
N PRO A 168 2.13 -27.37 14.42
CA PRO A 168 0.78 -27.44 13.88
C PRO A 168 0.09 -26.09 14.07
N PRO A 169 -0.83 -25.71 13.16
CA PRO A 169 -1.61 -24.48 13.30
C PRO A 169 -2.16 -24.43 14.72
N VAL A 170 -1.97 -23.29 15.39
CA VAL A 170 -2.42 -23.11 16.77
C VAL A 170 -3.91 -23.44 16.82
N GLU A 171 -4.27 -24.54 17.48
CA GLU A 171 -5.67 -24.87 17.70
C GLU A 171 -6.27 -23.75 18.56
N MET A 172 -7.36 -23.14 18.10
CA MET A 172 -8.07 -22.19 18.94
C MET A 172 -8.56 -22.91 20.20
N PRO A 173 -8.33 -22.35 21.39
CA PRO A 173 -8.97 -22.84 22.61
C PRO A 173 -10.47 -22.95 22.39
N ARG A 174 -11.04 -24.14 22.62
CA ARG A 174 -12.47 -24.39 22.40
C ARG A 174 -13.33 -23.72 23.46
N ASP A 175 -12.75 -23.41 24.61
CA ASP A 175 -13.37 -22.61 25.64
C ASP A 175 -13.19 -21.13 25.28
N TYR A 176 -14.29 -20.38 25.28
CA TYR A 176 -14.29 -18.94 25.00
C TYR A 176 -13.62 -18.11 26.12
N SER A 177 -12.73 -18.73 26.92
CA SER A 177 -11.93 -18.10 27.97
C SER A 177 -11.03 -16.99 27.43
N TRP A 178 -10.77 -16.97 26.11
CA TRP A 178 -10.08 -15.89 25.42
C TRP A 178 -10.81 -14.51 25.49
N LEU A 179 -12.06 -14.46 25.96
CA LEU A 179 -12.86 -13.23 26.04
C LEU A 179 -12.57 -12.38 27.29
N SER A 180 -11.95 -12.92 28.34
CA SER A 180 -11.61 -12.17 29.55
C SER A 180 -10.45 -12.81 30.32
N GLY A 181 -9.39 -12.04 30.60
CA GLY A 181 -8.28 -12.50 31.45
C GLY A 181 -7.17 -13.25 30.73
N ASN A 182 -7.02 -13.05 29.42
CA ASN A 182 -5.99 -13.73 28.64
C ASN A 182 -4.59 -13.43 29.15
N THR A 183 -3.76 -14.47 29.19
CA THR A 183 -2.33 -14.28 29.32
C THR A 183 -1.75 -13.63 28.06
N GLU A 184 -0.58 -13.04 28.20
CA GLU A 184 0.15 -12.47 27.07
C GLU A 184 0.36 -13.51 25.96
N GLU A 185 0.75 -14.74 26.33
CA GLU A 185 0.94 -15.87 25.42
C GLU A 185 -0.31 -16.23 24.62
N GLN A 186 -1.49 -16.21 25.25
CA GLN A 186 -2.76 -16.49 24.55
C GLN A 186 -3.08 -15.41 23.51
N ASN A 187 -2.85 -14.14 23.84
CA ASN A 187 -3.02 -13.04 22.88
C ASN A 187 -2.05 -13.17 21.71
N ILE A 188 -0.78 -13.52 21.98
CA ILE A 188 0.23 -13.76 20.95
C ILE A 188 -0.18 -14.93 20.04
N GLN A 189 -0.60 -16.05 20.62
CA GLN A 189 -1.10 -17.22 19.89
C GLN A 189 -2.27 -16.89 18.98
N TYR A 190 -3.22 -16.08 19.47
CA TYR A 190 -4.37 -15.64 18.69
C TYR A 190 -3.95 -14.75 17.50
N LEU A 191 -3.03 -13.81 17.69
CA LEU A 191 -2.51 -12.98 16.60
C LEU A 191 -1.80 -13.81 15.52
N VAL A 192 -0.98 -14.78 15.94
CA VAL A 192 -0.33 -15.73 15.02
C VAL A 192 -1.38 -16.54 14.27
N TYR A 193 -2.37 -17.09 14.95
CA TYR A 193 -3.47 -17.83 14.34
C TYR A 193 -4.19 -16.99 13.27
N LEU A 194 -4.60 -15.75 13.59
CA LEU A 194 -5.25 -14.84 12.65
C LEU A 194 -4.35 -14.58 11.43
N SER A 195 -3.06 -14.30 11.63
CA SER A 195 -2.12 -14.05 10.52
C SER A 195 -1.99 -15.24 9.56
N GLN A 196 -2.23 -16.46 10.04
CA GLN A 196 -2.20 -17.67 9.24
C GLN A 196 -3.50 -17.92 8.48
N GLN A 197 -4.63 -17.41 8.98
CA GLN A 197 -5.94 -17.59 8.34
C GLN A 197 -6.21 -16.61 7.20
N TYR A 198 -5.43 -15.52 7.10
CA TYR A 198 -5.62 -14.51 6.06
C TYR A 198 -4.46 -14.48 5.06
N GLU A 199 -4.77 -14.09 3.82
CA GLU A 199 -3.81 -13.81 2.76
C GLU A 199 -3.87 -12.31 2.40
N PRO A 200 -2.79 -11.54 2.63
CA PRO A 200 -2.77 -10.12 2.30
C PRO A 200 -2.51 -9.88 0.81
N LYS A 201 -3.27 -8.97 0.21
CA LYS A 201 -3.11 -8.53 -1.18
C LYS A 201 -3.18 -7.01 -1.28
N ILE A 202 -2.16 -6.40 -1.88
CA ILE A 202 -2.18 -4.97 -2.21
C ILE A 202 -3.23 -4.73 -3.29
N LYS A 203 -4.25 -3.93 -2.99
CA LYS A 203 -5.30 -3.53 -3.94
C LYS A 203 -4.96 -2.24 -4.66
N THR A 204 -4.57 -1.23 -3.90
CA THR A 204 -4.22 0.09 -4.41
C THR A 204 -3.02 0.62 -3.66
N MET A 205 -2.21 1.40 -4.36
CA MET A 205 -1.08 2.14 -3.82
C MET A 205 -1.15 3.55 -4.40
N ASP A 206 -1.27 4.55 -3.55
CA ASP A 206 -1.19 5.96 -3.92
C ASP A 206 0.10 6.55 -3.33
N VAL A 207 0.90 7.24 -4.15
CA VAL A 207 2.23 7.74 -3.77
C VAL A 207 2.29 9.23 -4.02
N ASP A 208 2.40 10.00 -2.93
CA ASP A 208 2.55 11.46 -2.95
C ASP A 208 3.90 11.85 -2.31
N GLY A 209 4.90 12.04 -3.18
CA GLY A 209 6.23 12.50 -2.77
C GLY A 209 6.96 11.51 -1.84
N ASN A 210 6.95 11.80 -0.53
CA ASN A 210 7.55 10.98 0.53
C ASN A 210 6.51 10.27 1.40
N LYS A 211 5.23 10.31 1.02
CA LYS A 211 4.13 9.61 1.66
C LYS A 211 3.50 8.63 0.67
N ALA A 212 2.93 7.55 1.18
CA ALA A 212 2.12 6.65 0.40
C ALA A 212 0.96 6.10 1.24
N ALA A 213 -0.15 5.79 0.58
CA ALA A 213 -1.30 5.13 1.17
C ALA A 213 -1.56 3.82 0.43
N ALA A 214 -1.66 2.72 1.16
CA ALA A 214 -1.87 1.39 0.59
C ALA A 214 -3.14 0.77 1.16
N ASN A 215 -4.01 0.24 0.29
CA ASN A 215 -5.14 -0.57 0.72
C ASN A 215 -4.74 -2.05 0.59
N ILE A 216 -4.67 -2.75 1.71
CA ILE A 216 -4.35 -4.17 1.79
C ILE A 216 -5.63 -4.93 2.10
N GLU A 217 -6.06 -5.76 1.15
CA GLU A 217 -7.16 -6.68 1.40
C GLU A 217 -6.60 -7.95 2.03
N PHE A 218 -7.08 -8.30 3.22
CA PHE A 218 -6.83 -9.58 3.87
C PHE A 218 -8.03 -10.48 3.58
N THR A 219 -7.84 -11.51 2.77
CA THR A 219 -8.90 -12.47 2.42
C THR A 219 -8.69 -13.76 3.21
N ALA A 220 -9.76 -14.25 3.83
CA ALA A 220 -9.72 -15.48 4.59
C ALA A 220 -9.42 -16.68 3.68
N LYS A 221 -8.57 -17.60 4.14
CA LYS A 221 -8.25 -18.83 3.43
C LYS A 221 -9.35 -19.87 3.50
N LYS A 222 -10.31 -19.71 4.42
CA LYS A 222 -11.45 -20.61 4.62
C LYS A 222 -12.76 -19.84 4.59
N GLU A 223 -13.79 -20.44 4.00
CA GLU A 223 -15.12 -19.84 3.80
C GLU A 223 -15.94 -19.66 5.10
N ASP A 224 -15.58 -20.35 6.17
CA ASP A 224 -16.22 -20.26 7.48
C ASP A 224 -15.72 -19.09 8.33
N PHE A 225 -14.66 -18.41 7.88
CA PHE A 225 -14.09 -17.28 8.61
C PHE A 225 -14.91 -16.00 8.38
N ASN A 226 -15.20 -15.25 9.44
CA ASN A 226 -15.95 -14.00 9.33
C ASN A 226 -15.17 -12.87 10.02
N PRO A 227 -14.81 -11.77 9.32
CA PRO A 227 -15.13 -11.47 7.93
C PRO A 227 -14.31 -12.29 6.92
N GLN A 228 -14.94 -12.60 5.79
CA GLN A 228 -14.29 -13.25 4.65
C GLN A 228 -13.19 -12.38 4.02
N SER A 229 -13.33 -11.06 4.14
CA SER A 229 -12.32 -10.11 3.68
C SER A 229 -12.37 -8.83 4.51
N VAL A 230 -11.22 -8.23 4.77
CA VAL A 230 -11.09 -6.95 5.46
C VAL A 230 -10.06 -6.08 4.77
N ILE A 231 -10.32 -4.78 4.63
CA ILE A 231 -9.38 -3.82 4.03
C ILE A 231 -8.68 -3.03 5.12
N VAL A 232 -7.36 -3.14 5.17
CA VAL A 232 -6.50 -2.34 6.04
C VAL A 232 -5.84 -1.25 5.21
N LYS A 233 -6.05 0.00 5.61
CA LYS A 233 -5.46 1.18 4.97
C LYS A 233 -4.15 1.50 5.71
N LEU A 234 -3.01 1.33 5.06
CA LEU A 234 -1.69 1.61 5.63
C LEU A 234 -1.17 2.95 5.12
N GLU A 235 -0.63 3.77 6.03
CA GLU A 235 0.16 4.95 5.66
C GLU A 235 1.64 4.64 5.79
N LEU A 236 2.38 4.96 4.72
CA LEU A 236 3.81 4.78 4.64
C LEU A 236 4.51 6.12 4.50
N LYS A 237 5.72 6.21 5.05
CA LYS A 237 6.60 7.37 4.91
C LYS A 237 7.98 6.92 4.45
N ARG A 238 8.55 7.65 3.49
CA ARG A 238 9.92 7.47 3.04
C ARG A 238 10.87 8.19 4.01
N ASN A 239 11.85 7.47 4.54
CA ASN A 239 12.89 8.01 5.42
C ASN A 239 14.02 8.67 4.61
N ASP A 240 15.00 9.27 5.31
CA ASP A 240 16.12 9.99 4.70
C ASP A 240 17.04 9.07 3.86
N SER A 241 17.08 7.78 4.19
CA SER A 241 17.80 6.76 3.40
C SER A 241 17.05 6.36 2.12
N GLY A 242 15.82 6.83 1.94
CA GLY A 242 14.97 6.52 0.79
C GLY A 242 14.13 5.25 0.92
N ASN A 243 14.13 4.61 2.10
CA ASN A 243 13.35 3.40 2.38
C ASN A 243 11.96 3.78 2.89
N TRP A 244 10.95 2.97 2.54
CA TRP A 244 9.59 3.15 3.01
C TRP A 244 9.34 2.39 4.29
N LYS A 245 8.69 3.04 5.26
CA LYS A 245 8.20 2.40 6.48
C LYS A 245 6.70 2.60 6.64
N VAL A 246 5.99 1.56 7.07
CA VAL A 246 4.61 1.68 7.56
C VAL A 246 4.63 2.41 8.89
N MET A 247 3.80 3.46 9.01
CA MET A 247 3.76 4.36 10.17
C MET A 247 2.43 4.30 10.92
N ARG A 248 1.34 3.96 10.22
CA ARG A 248 -0.03 4.01 10.75
C ARG A 248 -0.96 3.08 9.99
N ILE A 249 -2.01 2.62 10.67
CA ILE A 249 -3.21 2.02 10.07
C ILE A 249 -4.30 3.09 10.08
N ALA A 250 -4.61 3.69 8.93
CA ALA A 250 -5.46 4.87 8.82
C ALA A 250 -6.94 4.62 9.15
N ASN A 251 -7.39 3.36 9.08
CA ASN A 251 -8.77 2.97 9.39
C ASN A 251 -8.88 2.06 10.61
N MET A 252 -8.03 2.32 11.63
CA MET A 252 -7.98 1.49 12.82
C MET A 252 -9.32 1.48 13.58
N ASP A 253 -10.01 2.61 13.63
CA ASP A 253 -11.32 2.77 14.24
C ASP A 253 -12.39 1.90 13.55
N GLU A 254 -12.46 1.93 12.21
CA GLU A 254 -13.34 1.08 11.40
C GLU A 254 -13.07 -0.41 11.69
N LEU A 255 -11.80 -0.82 11.68
CA LEU A 255 -11.38 -2.20 11.93
C LEU A 255 -11.78 -2.68 13.33
N MET A 256 -11.59 -1.84 14.34
CA MET A 256 -11.95 -2.17 15.72
C MET A 256 -13.46 -2.24 15.91
N GLN A 257 -14.22 -1.34 15.27
CA GLN A 257 -15.68 -1.39 15.32
C GLN A 257 -16.24 -2.66 14.69
N GLU A 258 -15.70 -3.09 13.55
CA GLU A 258 -16.07 -4.37 12.93
C GLU A 258 -15.73 -5.54 13.84
N TYR A 259 -14.53 -5.55 14.43
CA TYR A 259 -14.10 -6.57 15.38
C TYR A 259 -15.04 -6.67 16.60
N PHE A 260 -15.37 -5.54 17.23
CA PHE A 260 -16.27 -5.52 18.38
C PHE A 260 -17.70 -5.91 18.00
N THR A 261 -18.16 -5.51 16.81
CA THR A 261 -19.49 -5.87 16.32
C THR A 261 -19.57 -7.38 16.08
N ALA A 262 -18.60 -7.96 15.37
CA ALA A 262 -18.50 -9.40 15.14
C ALA A 262 -18.45 -10.17 16.47
N ARG A 263 -17.65 -9.68 17.44
CA ARG A 263 -17.58 -10.25 18.79
C ARG A 263 -18.94 -10.21 19.49
N SER A 264 -19.66 -9.09 19.43
CA SER A 264 -20.98 -8.97 20.06
C SER A 264 -22.02 -9.93 19.47
N VAL A 265 -21.95 -10.21 18.16
CA VAL A 265 -22.82 -11.16 17.47
C VAL A 265 -22.47 -12.59 17.90
N MET A 266 -21.18 -12.94 17.95
CA MET A 266 -20.74 -14.27 18.38
C MET A 266 -21.17 -14.57 19.81
N VAL A 267 -20.99 -13.62 20.74
CA VAL A 267 -21.44 -13.77 22.13
C VAL A 267 -22.97 -13.98 22.20
N ARG A 268 -23.77 -13.25 21.42
CA ARG A 268 -25.23 -13.46 21.37
C ARG A 268 -25.59 -14.83 20.82
N MET A 269 -24.94 -15.29 19.76
CA MET A 269 -25.19 -16.61 19.18
C MET A 269 -24.88 -17.73 20.19
N CYS A 270 -23.81 -17.60 20.97
CA CYS A 270 -23.48 -18.56 22.02
C CYS A 270 -24.52 -18.55 23.15
N LEU A 271 -24.93 -17.36 23.62
CA LEU A 271 -25.96 -17.24 24.65
C LEU A 271 -27.31 -17.82 24.18
N ASP A 272 -27.70 -17.57 22.93
CA ASP A 272 -28.93 -18.10 22.33
C ASP A 272 -28.86 -19.62 22.05
N TYR A 273 -27.65 -20.17 21.88
CA TYR A 273 -27.44 -21.61 21.73
C TYR A 273 -27.59 -22.32 23.07
N ASP A 274 -26.94 -21.81 24.12
CA ASP A 274 -27.10 -22.35 25.47
C ASP A 274 -28.57 -22.28 25.90
N LEU A 275 -29.24 -21.13 25.76
CA LEU A 275 -30.65 -20.98 26.16
C LEU A 275 -31.64 -21.91 25.44
N ARG A 276 -31.27 -22.51 24.29
CA ARG A 276 -32.11 -23.45 23.54
C ARG A 276 -31.90 -24.93 23.92
N HIS A 277 -30.84 -25.23 24.66
CA HIS A 277 -30.47 -26.60 25.03
C HIS A 277 -30.60 -26.87 26.55
N TRP A 278 -31.23 -25.95 27.29
CA TRP A 278 -31.70 -26.09 28.68
C TRP A 278 -33.23 -26.03 28.73
#